data_AF-A0A3C1W7P5-F1
#
_entry.id   AF-A0A3C1W7P5-F1
#
_cell.length_a   1.000
_cell.length_b   1.000
_cell.length_c   1.000
_cell.angle_alpha   90.00
_cell.angle_beta   90.00
_cell.angle_gamma   90.00
#
_symmetry.space_group_name_H-M   'P 1'
#
loop_
_entity.id
_entity.type
_entity.pdbx_description
1 polymer ?
#
loop_
_entity_poly.entity_id
_entity_poly.type
_entity_poly.pdbx_seq_one_letter_code
_entity_poly.pdbx_strand_id
1 'polypeptide(L)' 'MSEKKPLNIGLVGYGFMGRTHSNGYKRVNDFFPDVEYRPVLKAICARNEERANEFASQWGFESVET' A
#
# COMPACT_ATOMS: atom_id res chain seq x y z
N MET A 1 -11.57 5.65 20.45
CA MET A 1 -10.67 5.85 19.29
C MET A 1 -11.53 6.43 18.18
N SER A 2 -11.26 7.64 17.72
CA SER A 2 -11.97 8.17 16.54
C SER A 2 -11.74 7.23 15.37
N GLU A 3 -12.79 6.89 14.60
CA GLU A 3 -12.61 6.15 13.34
C GLU A 3 -11.67 6.94 12.43
N LYS A 4 -10.58 6.30 11.98
CA LYS A 4 -9.61 6.93 11.08
C LYS A 4 -10.17 6.94 9.66
N LYS A 5 -9.96 8.05 8.95
CA LYS A 5 -10.41 8.18 7.56
C LYS A 5 -9.53 7.33 6.64
N PRO A 6 -10.09 6.51 5.72
CA PRO A 6 -9.27 5.74 4.80
C PRO A 6 -8.53 6.68 3.83
N LEU A 7 -7.24 6.40 3.61
CA LEU A 7 -6.41 7.08 2.61
C LEU A 7 -5.94 6.04 1.59
N ASN A 8 -6.51 6.08 0.39
CA ASN A 8 -6.22 5.11 -0.67
C ASN A 8 -4.86 5.42 -1.32
N ILE A 9 -3.95 4.46 -1.23
CA ILE A 9 -2.60 4.58 -1.77
C ILE A 9 -2.53 3.86 -3.12
N GLY A 10 -2.10 4.61 -4.14
CA GLY A 10 -1.59 4.06 -5.40
C GLY A 10 -0.07 4.01 -5.36
N LEU A 11 0.52 2.84 -5.55
CA LEU A 11 1.98 2.66 -5.59
C LEU A 11 2.44 2.39 -7.02
N VAL A 12 3.42 3.13 -7.53
CA VAL A 12 4.01 2.87 -8.85
C VAL A 12 5.38 2.21 -8.68
N GLY A 13 5.52 1.00 -9.20
CA GLY A 13 6.72 0.20 -9.13
C GLY A 13 6.75 -0.79 -7.98
N TYR A 14 7.18 -2.01 -8.30
CA TYR A 14 7.52 -3.05 -7.33
C TYR A 14 9.03 -3.07 -7.06
N GLY A 15 9.48 -3.93 -6.14
CA GLY A 15 10.89 -4.15 -5.83
C GLY A 15 11.25 -3.61 -4.45
N PHE A 16 12.51 -3.18 -4.26
CA PHE A 16 12.98 -2.77 -2.93
C PHE A 16 12.16 -1.61 -2.35
N MET A 17 12.04 -0.49 -3.07
CA MET A 17 11.28 0.66 -2.58
C MET A 17 9.78 0.36 -2.47
N GLY A 18 9.23 -0.43 -3.39
CA GLY A 18 7.84 -0.87 -3.28
C GLY A 18 7.57 -1.60 -1.96
N ARG A 19 8.46 -2.53 -1.56
CA ARG A 19 8.35 -3.21 -0.25
C ARG A 19 8.48 -2.25 0.92
N THR A 20 9.45 -1.34 0.87
CA THR A 20 9.71 -0.35 1.92
C THR A 20 8.50 0.56 2.15
N HIS A 21 7.91 1.08 1.06
CA HIS A 21 6.70 1.91 1.13
C HIS A 21 5.49 1.13 1.64
N SER A 22 5.23 -0.07 1.11
CA SER A 22 4.12 -0.91 1.56
C SER A 22 4.19 -1.24 3.06
N ASN A 23 5.39 -1.54 3.57
CA ASN A 23 5.59 -1.74 5.00
C ASN A 23 5.36 -0.45 5.81
N GLY A 24 5.88 0.68 5.33
CA GLY A 24 5.68 1.98 5.96
C GLY A 24 4.19 2.33 6.10
N TYR A 25 3.41 2.19 5.03
CA TYR A 25 1.97 2.46 5.05
C TYR A 25 1.20 1.54 6.01
N LYS A 26 1.54 0.25 6.06
CA LYS A 26 0.89 -0.67 7.01
C LYS A 26 1.13 -0.29 8.46
N ARG A 27 2.37 0.10 8.77
CA ARG A 27 2.84 0.33 10.15
C ARG A 27 2.73 1.77 10.64
N VAL A 28 2.48 2.76 9.76
CA VAL A 28 2.50 4.18 10.17
C VAL A 28 1.57 4.46 11.36
N ASN A 29 0.40 3.83 11.41
CA ASN A 29 -0.53 4.04 12.52
C ASN A 29 -0.15 3.33 13.81
N ASP A 30 0.77 2.36 13.77
CA ASP A 30 1.32 1.70 14.95
C ASP A 30 2.29 2.64 15.68
N PHE A 31 3.00 3.49 14.93
CA PHE A 31 3.96 4.47 15.46
C PHE A 31 3.35 5.85 15.71
N PHE A 32 2.35 6.24 14.92
CA PHE A 32 1.71 7.56 14.99
C PHE A 32 0.19 7.40 15.22
N PRO A 33 -0.24 7.21 16.48
CA PRO A 33 -1.65 6.96 16.79
C PRO A 33 -2.55 8.17 16.49
N ASP A 34 -2.01 9.39 16.54
CA ASP A 34 -2.79 10.64 16.44
C ASP A 34 -3.09 11.08 15.01
N VAL A 35 -2.54 10.42 13.97
CA VAL A 35 -2.87 10.78 12.59
C VAL A 35 -4.32 10.42 12.27
N GLU A 36 -4.99 11.32 11.57
CA GLU A 36 -6.41 11.22 11.19
C GLU A 36 -6.68 10.09 10.19
N TYR A 37 -5.68 9.71 9.39
CA TYR A 37 -5.83 8.80 8.26
C TYR A 37 -5.28 7.40 8.52
N ARG A 38 -5.96 6.38 7.98
CA ARG A 38 -5.48 4.99 7.87
C ARG A 38 -5.18 4.69 6.40
N PRO A 39 -3.91 4.45 6.03
CA PRO A 39 -3.59 4.06 4.67
C PRO A 39 -4.22 2.73 4.30
N VAL A 40 -4.73 2.66 3.07
CA VAL A 40 -5.22 1.44 2.42
C VAL A 40 -4.40 1.23 1.16
N LEU A 41 -3.79 0.06 1.03
CA LEU A 41 -3.04 -0.31 -0.17
C LEU A 41 -4.04 -0.58 -1.29
N LYS A 42 -4.40 0.46 -2.04
CA LYS A 42 -5.54 0.41 -2.96
C LYS A 42 -5.15 -0.15 -4.33
N ALA A 43 -4.10 0.41 -4.93
CA ALA A 43 -3.66 0.02 -6.26
C ALA A 43 -2.13 -0.06 -6.34
N ILE A 44 -1.62 -1.01 -7.11
CA ILE A 44 -0.22 -1.00 -7.55
C ILE A 44 -0.16 -0.96 -9.08
N CYS A 45 0.73 -0.12 -9.62
CA CYS A 45 1.00 -0.06 -11.05
C CYS A 45 2.44 -0.47 -11.36
N ALA A 46 2.64 -1.36 -12.33
CA ALA A 46 3.97 -1.65 -12.85
C ALA A 46 3.92 -2.26 -14.26
N ARG A 47 5.03 -2.17 -15.00
CA ARG A 47 5.13 -2.58 -16.41
C ARG A 47 4.96 -4.08 -16.69
N ASN A 48 5.07 -4.94 -15.68
CA ASN A 48 4.98 -6.39 -15.84
C ASN A 48 3.82 -6.88 -14.97
N GLU A 49 2.75 -7.30 -15.63
CA GLU A 49 1.48 -7.68 -15.00
C GLU A 49 1.66 -8.83 -14.01
N GLU A 50 2.39 -9.88 -14.38
CA GLU A 50 2.63 -11.05 -13.52
C GLU A 50 3.30 -10.64 -12.21
N ARG A 51 4.41 -9.90 -12.29
CA ARG A 51 5.14 -9.41 -11.10
C ARG A 51 4.33 -8.40 -10.29
N ALA A 52 3.50 -7.59 -10.94
CA ALA A 52 2.62 -6.64 -10.26
C ALA A 52 1.55 -7.40 -9.45
N ASN A 53 0.95 -8.45 -10.03
CA ASN A 53 -0.02 -9.32 -9.37
C ASN A 53 0.59 -10.11 -8.21
N GLU A 54 1.78 -10.70 -8.39
CA GLU A 54 2.51 -11.37 -7.30
C GLU A 54 2.76 -10.42 -6.13
N PHE A 55 3.22 -9.20 -6.43
CA PHE A 55 3.48 -8.19 -5.42
C PHE A 55 2.18 -7.75 -4.73
N ALA A 56 1.12 -7.52 -5.49
CA ALA A 56 -0.19 -7.14 -4.96
C ALA A 56 -0.74 -8.19 -4.00
N SER A 57 -0.68 -9.47 -4.38
CA SER A 57 -1.09 -10.60 -3.55
C SER A 57 -0.27 -10.68 -2.26
N GLN A 58 1.06 -10.58 -2.37
CA GLN A 58 1.96 -10.62 -1.20
C GLN A 58 1.68 -9.50 -0.20
N TRP A 59 1.46 -8.27 -0.68
CA TRP A 59 1.32 -7.10 0.18
C TRP A 59 -0.13 -6.73 0.49
N GLY A 60 -1.11 -7.33 -0.17
CA GLY A 60 -2.54 -7.06 0.00
C GLY A 60 -2.98 -5.75 -0.65
N PHE A 61 -2.55 -5.49 -1.89
CA PHE A 61 -3.16 -4.43 -2.71
C PHE A 61 -4.49 -4.91 -3.29
N GLU A 62 -5.49 -4.03 -3.31
CA GLU A 62 -6.84 -4.39 -3.79
C GLU A 62 -6.96 -4.45 -5.32
N SER A 63 -6.11 -3.74 -6.05
CA SER A 63 -6.13 -3.65 -7.51
C SER A 63 -4.72 -3.56 -8.09
N VAL A 64 -4.60 -3.98 -9.35
CA VAL A 64 -3.35 -3.97 -10.13
C VAL A 64 -3.63 -3.26 -11.44
N GLU A 65 -2.78 -2.29 -11.76
CA GLU A 65 -2.81 -1.54 -13.02
C GLU A 65 -1.53 -1.83 -13.80
N THR A 66 -1.60 -1.98 -15.12
CA THR A 66 -0.44 -2.32 -15.96
C THR A 66 -0.31 -1.41 -17.15
#